data_AF-A0A212K3I6-F1
#
_entry.id   AF-A0A212K3I6-F1
#
_cell.length_a   1.000
_cell.length_b   1.000
_cell.length_c   1.000
_cell.angle_alpha   90.00
_cell.angle_beta   90.00
_cell.angle_gamma   90.00
#
_symmetry.space_group_name_H-M   'P 1'
#
loop_
_entity.id
_entity.type
_entity.pdbx_description
1 polymer ?
#
loop_
_entity_poly.entity_id
_entity_poly.type
_entity_poly.pdbx_seq_one_letter_code
_entity_poly.pdbx_strand_id
1 'polypeptide(L)'
;MKRIFTYICFISICVCSHAQWTIEQVEKGSSSKNDIRAICFDRVGNLWLGTSYGVYKQESDSFSLQSPEGVYVESLLVDRDGTKFAGVWGGGVYQSSPENNDWVKNDEASISMSANSIFVDSKGQVWIGTWNKGLVLLDGSAYKNYTTHNTTIGDNTITCFAEDKQSRIWVGSLQGVSLFDGRKETLYNIKNSALPSNDIYALATDTDKSIWIGTACGLANYNNGKWKIYGTDNSPLLSNTILSLAVDSKGILWVGTNKGITAIKGNCFRSFTTQNSNLIDNRIQTIGVHADKLYVGTQLGLAILDLKSFSF
;
A
#
# COMPACT_ATOMS: atom_id res chain seq x y z
N MET A 1 -20.69 32.00 59.17
CA MET A 1 -20.91 31.13 57.99
C MET A 1 -20.22 31.75 56.77
N LYS A 2 -19.05 31.23 56.36
CA LYS A 2 -18.48 31.42 55.01
C LYS A 2 -17.44 30.31 54.83
N ARG A 3 -17.79 29.28 54.05
CA ARG A 3 -16.89 28.16 53.71
C ARG A 3 -16.02 28.60 52.54
N ILE A 4 -14.70 28.54 52.70
CA ILE A 4 -13.74 28.70 51.62
C ILE A 4 -13.60 27.31 50.96
N PHE A 5 -14.06 27.20 49.71
CA PHE A 5 -13.82 26.02 48.87
C PHE A 5 -12.52 26.22 48.10
N THR A 6 -11.49 25.49 48.46
CA THR A 6 -10.27 25.36 47.66
C THR A 6 -10.58 24.41 46.49
N TYR A 7 -10.78 24.97 45.30
CA TYR A 7 -10.84 24.17 44.07
C TYR A 7 -9.42 23.76 43.69
N ILE A 8 -9.06 22.52 43.97
CA ILE A 8 -7.89 21.87 43.37
C ILE A 8 -8.28 21.54 41.93
N CYS A 9 -7.88 22.41 41.00
CA CYS A 9 -7.92 22.11 39.58
C CYS A 9 -6.88 21.02 39.30
N PHE A 10 -7.31 19.76 39.24
CA PHE A 10 -6.53 18.73 38.59
C PHE A 10 -6.51 19.06 37.09
N ILE A 11 -5.47 19.76 36.65
CA ILE A 11 -5.10 19.80 35.25
C ILE A 11 -4.61 18.39 34.94
N SER A 12 -5.53 17.54 34.47
CA SER A 12 -5.16 16.29 33.83
C SER A 12 -4.47 16.70 32.53
N ILE A 13 -3.15 16.83 32.59
CA ILE A 13 -2.31 16.90 31.40
C ILE A 13 -2.52 15.54 30.73
N CYS A 14 -3.46 15.49 29.78
CA CYS A 14 -3.53 14.40 28.83
C CYS A 14 -2.23 14.54 28.05
N VAL A 15 -1.21 13.78 28.46
CA VAL A 15 0.00 13.59 27.69
C VAL A 15 -0.51 12.97 26.40
N CYS A 16 -0.70 13.78 25.36
CA CYS A 16 -0.89 13.28 24.02
C CYS A 16 0.33 12.41 23.75
N SER A 17 0.18 11.10 23.92
CA SER A 17 1.21 10.14 23.59
C SER A 17 1.47 10.34 22.12
N HIS A 18 2.62 10.95 21.81
CA HIS A 18 3.10 11.06 20.45
C HIS A 18 3.15 9.63 19.91
N ALA A 19 2.68 9.39 18.69
CA ALA A 19 2.69 8.05 18.09
C ALA A 19 4.08 7.42 18.31
N GLN A 20 4.11 6.31 19.05
CA GLN A 20 5.33 5.58 19.33
C GLN A 20 5.41 4.42 18.34
N TRP A 21 6.41 4.49 17.46
CA TRP A 21 6.65 3.47 16.46
C TRP A 21 7.52 2.37 17.06
N THR A 22 7.08 1.12 16.97
CA THR A 22 7.95 -0.04 17.18
C THR A 22 8.72 -0.28 15.90
N ILE A 23 10.05 -0.33 15.99
CA ILE A 23 10.92 -0.50 14.82
C ILE A 23 11.45 -1.93 14.78
N GLU A 24 11.25 -2.59 13.65
CA GLU A 24 11.77 -3.92 13.36
C GLU A 24 12.61 -3.89 12.10
N GLN A 25 13.69 -4.66 12.08
CA GLN A 25 14.56 -4.83 10.93
C GLN A 25 14.74 -6.32 10.66
N VAL A 26 14.81 -6.71 9.39
CA VAL A 26 15.15 -8.09 9.01
C VAL A 26 16.58 -8.40 9.42
N GLU A 27 17.48 -7.43 9.27
CA GLU A 27 18.87 -7.53 9.68
C GLU A 27 19.30 -6.24 10.36
N LYS A 28 20.03 -6.30 11.48
CA LYS A 28 20.43 -5.07 12.18
C LYS A 28 21.34 -4.19 11.32
N GLY A 29 21.05 -2.90 11.28
CA GLY A 29 21.88 -1.90 10.60
C GLY A 29 21.44 -1.58 9.18
N SER A 30 22.37 -1.17 8.33
CA SER A 30 22.10 -0.83 6.93
C SER A 30 22.26 -2.08 6.06
N SER A 31 21.16 -2.59 5.52
CA SER A 31 21.13 -3.81 4.72
C SER A 31 20.01 -3.70 3.67
N SER A 32 20.22 -4.28 2.48
CA SER A 32 19.16 -4.40 1.46
C SER A 32 17.98 -5.25 1.95
N LYS A 33 18.20 -6.11 2.94
CA LYS A 33 17.15 -6.88 3.61
C LYS A 33 16.15 -6.00 4.38
N ASN A 34 16.52 -4.76 4.67
CA ASN A 34 15.65 -3.81 5.38
C ASN A 34 14.88 -2.88 4.45
N ASP A 35 15.11 -2.95 3.14
CA ASP A 35 14.39 -2.13 2.16
C ASP A 35 13.02 -2.77 1.88
N ILE A 36 12.04 -2.44 2.74
CA ILE A 36 10.72 -3.09 2.74
C ILE A 36 9.84 -2.48 1.64
N ARG A 37 9.68 -3.22 0.55
CA ARG A 37 8.93 -2.80 -0.64
C ARG A 37 7.46 -3.26 -0.62
N ALA A 38 7.19 -4.40 0.02
CA ALA A 38 5.85 -4.97 0.09
C ALA A 38 5.57 -5.58 1.48
N ILE A 39 4.31 -5.48 1.91
CA ILE A 39 3.82 -6.06 3.16
C ILE A 39 2.53 -6.80 2.83
N CYS A 40 2.41 -8.04 3.29
CA CYS A 40 1.13 -8.75 3.27
C CYS A 40 1.01 -9.68 4.49
N PHE A 41 -0.19 -10.25 4.66
CA PHE A 41 -0.52 -11.13 5.77
C PHE A 41 -1.14 -12.40 5.22
N ASP A 42 -0.76 -13.54 5.76
CA ASP A 42 -1.45 -14.79 5.46
C ASP A 42 -2.76 -14.92 6.26
N ARG A 43 -3.52 -16.01 6.00
CA ARG A 43 -4.84 -16.22 6.63
C ARG A 43 -4.81 -16.32 8.15
N VAL A 44 -3.70 -16.75 8.74
CA VAL A 44 -3.56 -16.87 10.20
C VAL A 44 -2.96 -15.61 10.82
N GLY A 45 -2.63 -14.60 10.00
CA GLY A 45 -2.14 -13.30 10.43
C GLY A 45 -0.62 -13.20 10.53
N ASN A 46 0.14 -14.17 9.99
CA ASN A 46 1.59 -14.01 9.95
C ASN A 46 1.94 -12.91 8.95
N LEU A 47 2.89 -12.07 9.33
CA LEU A 47 3.44 -11.02 8.49
C LEU A 47 4.44 -11.58 7.48
N TRP A 48 4.32 -11.13 6.24
CA TRP A 48 5.27 -11.40 5.17
C TRP A 48 5.78 -10.08 4.59
N LEU A 49 7.09 -10.02 4.35
CA LEU A 49 7.79 -8.85 3.82
C LEU A 49 8.42 -9.18 2.47
N GLY A 50 8.16 -8.34 1.48
CA GLY A 50 8.94 -8.28 0.25
C GLY A 50 9.99 -7.19 0.38
N THR A 51 11.24 -7.53 0.11
CA THR A 51 12.39 -6.61 0.23
C THR A 51 13.17 -6.54 -1.07
N SER A 52 14.14 -5.62 -1.18
CA SER A 52 15.06 -5.65 -2.33
C SER A 52 16.03 -6.84 -2.34
N TYR A 53 16.00 -7.71 -1.32
CA TYR A 53 16.84 -8.91 -1.24
C TYR A 53 16.06 -10.23 -1.37
N GLY A 54 14.78 -10.24 -0.99
CA GLY A 54 13.95 -11.45 -1.03
C GLY A 54 12.66 -11.33 -0.24
N VAL A 55 11.94 -12.44 -0.16
CA VAL A 55 10.71 -12.60 0.63
C VAL A 55 11.06 -13.14 2.00
N TYR A 56 10.55 -12.49 3.04
CA TYR A 56 10.72 -12.87 4.44
C TYR A 56 9.38 -13.16 5.10
N LYS A 57 9.37 -14.11 6.03
CA LYS A 57 8.22 -14.38 6.90
C LYS A 57 8.59 -14.04 8.33
N GLN A 58 7.67 -13.41 9.06
CA GLN A 58 7.81 -13.21 10.49
C GLN A 58 7.72 -14.55 11.21
N GLU A 59 8.74 -14.81 12.02
CA GLU A 59 8.75 -15.79 13.10
C GLU A 59 8.61 -15.03 14.44
N SER A 60 8.55 -15.75 15.57
CA SER A 60 8.26 -15.15 16.89
C SER A 60 8.98 -13.82 17.17
N ASP A 61 10.30 -13.77 16.97
CA ASP A 61 11.14 -12.59 17.25
C ASP A 61 12.11 -12.24 16.09
N SER A 62 11.89 -12.78 14.90
CA SER A 62 12.81 -12.61 13.77
C SER A 62 12.12 -12.77 12.42
N PHE A 63 12.88 -12.56 11.34
CA PHE A 63 12.42 -12.77 9.97
C PHE A 63 13.25 -13.88 9.30
N SER A 64 12.56 -14.89 8.77
CA SER A 64 13.18 -16.00 8.04
C SER A 64 13.08 -15.75 6.53
N LEU A 65 14.19 -15.93 5.80
CA LEU A 65 14.18 -15.85 4.33
C LEU A 65 13.42 -17.05 3.75
N GLN A 66 12.52 -16.77 2.81
CA GLN A 66 11.66 -17.79 2.19
C GLN A 66 11.95 -17.97 0.71
N SER A 67 12.30 -16.90 -0.01
CA SER A 67 12.67 -16.96 -1.43
C SER A 67 14.18 -17.21 -1.62
N PRO A 68 14.63 -17.48 -2.86
CA PRO A 68 16.03 -17.30 -3.22
C PRO A 68 16.55 -15.91 -2.86
N GLU A 69 17.85 -15.83 -2.59
CA GLU A 69 18.55 -14.59 -2.32
C GLU A 69 18.68 -13.72 -3.58
N GLY A 70 18.69 -12.40 -3.40
CA GLY A 70 18.86 -11.42 -4.48
C GLY A 70 17.61 -11.18 -5.33
N VAL A 71 16.44 -11.67 -4.90
CA VAL A 71 15.16 -11.40 -5.57
C VAL A 71 14.66 -10.04 -5.13
N TYR A 72 14.69 -9.04 -6.02
CA TYR A 72 14.19 -7.69 -5.75
C TYR A 72 12.65 -7.67 -5.80
N VAL A 73 12.00 -7.85 -4.67
CA VAL A 73 10.54 -7.95 -4.58
C VAL A 73 9.90 -6.57 -4.58
N GLU A 74 8.96 -6.34 -5.49
CA GLU A 74 8.16 -5.10 -5.61
C GLU A 74 6.76 -5.26 -5.01
N SER A 75 6.19 -6.47 -5.12
CA SER A 75 4.86 -6.78 -4.62
C SER A 75 4.79 -8.20 -4.10
N LEU A 76 3.93 -8.44 -3.12
CA LEU A 76 3.81 -9.73 -2.45
C LEU A 76 2.35 -10.02 -2.13
N LEU A 77 1.92 -11.24 -2.45
CA LEU A 77 0.59 -11.76 -2.13
C LEU A 77 0.73 -13.16 -1.54
N VAL A 78 0.05 -13.40 -0.42
CA VAL A 78 -0.25 -14.76 0.05
C VAL A 78 -1.74 -14.96 -0.18
N ASP A 79 -2.08 -15.77 -1.17
CA ASP A 79 -3.46 -16.02 -1.54
C ASP A 79 -4.14 -16.97 -0.55
N ARG A 80 -5.46 -17.00 -0.63
CA ARG A 80 -6.37 -17.80 0.17
C ARG A 80 -6.04 -19.29 0.12
N ASP A 81 -5.65 -19.85 -1.00
CA ASP A 81 -5.28 -21.27 -1.08
C ASP A 81 -3.89 -21.57 -0.46
N GLY A 82 -3.14 -20.55 -0.04
CA GLY A 82 -1.77 -20.65 0.47
C GLY A 82 -0.69 -20.47 -0.60
N THR A 83 -1.10 -20.26 -1.87
CA THR A 83 -0.21 -19.92 -2.97
C THR A 83 0.36 -18.53 -2.73
N LYS A 84 1.65 -18.36 -2.97
CA LYS A 84 2.36 -17.10 -2.72
C LYS A 84 2.90 -16.59 -4.03
N PHE A 85 2.80 -15.29 -4.24
CA PHE A 85 3.29 -14.61 -5.43
C PHE A 85 4.16 -13.43 -5.02
N ALA A 86 5.33 -13.32 -5.65
CA ALA A 86 6.21 -12.17 -5.53
C ALA A 86 6.39 -11.57 -6.92
N GLY A 87 6.00 -10.31 -7.09
CA GLY A 87 6.37 -9.54 -8.27
C GLY A 87 7.77 -9.00 -8.12
N VAL A 88 8.62 -9.20 -9.12
CA VAL A 88 10.07 -8.98 -9.04
C VAL A 88 10.52 -7.98 -10.10
N TRP A 89 11.31 -7.00 -9.69
CA TRP A 89 11.91 -6.03 -10.60
C TRP A 89 12.89 -6.73 -11.55
N GLY A 90 12.65 -6.65 -12.86
CA GLY A 90 13.43 -7.35 -13.89
C GLY A 90 13.31 -8.89 -13.89
N GLY A 91 12.62 -9.47 -12.91
CA GLY A 91 12.55 -10.92 -12.70
C GLY A 91 11.18 -11.56 -12.96
N GLY A 92 10.17 -10.78 -13.31
CA GLY A 92 8.81 -11.27 -13.56
C GLY A 92 8.05 -11.61 -12.28
N VAL A 93 7.40 -12.78 -12.24
CA VAL A 93 6.69 -13.27 -11.06
C VAL A 93 7.36 -14.54 -10.55
N TYR A 94 7.62 -14.61 -9.25
CA TYR A 94 7.97 -15.84 -8.56
C TYR A 94 6.74 -16.34 -7.82
N GLN A 95 6.53 -17.66 -7.86
CA GLN A 95 5.39 -18.32 -7.25
C GLN A 95 5.86 -19.45 -6.33
N SER A 96 5.16 -19.64 -5.22
CA SER A 96 5.39 -20.74 -4.28
C SER A 96 4.07 -21.45 -3.97
N SER A 97 4.07 -22.78 -4.15
CA SER A 97 2.92 -23.63 -3.89
C SER A 97 2.68 -23.79 -2.37
N PRO A 98 1.42 -23.98 -1.94
CA PRO A 98 1.12 -24.32 -0.55
C PRO A 98 1.84 -25.58 -0.04
N GLU A 99 2.15 -26.53 -0.92
CA GLU A 99 2.59 -27.89 -0.54
C GLU A 99 4.09 -28.00 -0.23
N ASN A 100 4.96 -27.40 -1.05
CA ASN A 100 6.41 -27.52 -0.93
C ASN A 100 7.11 -26.23 -0.48
N ASN A 101 6.42 -25.09 -0.51
CA ASN A 101 6.97 -23.75 -0.23
C ASN A 101 8.15 -23.30 -1.12
N ASP A 102 8.54 -24.08 -2.12
CA ASP A 102 9.61 -23.70 -3.05
C ASP A 102 9.18 -22.52 -3.91
N TRP A 103 10.02 -21.48 -3.98
CA TRP A 103 9.79 -20.32 -4.83
C TRP A 103 10.43 -20.52 -6.19
N VAL A 104 9.59 -20.59 -7.23
CA VAL A 104 10.00 -20.82 -8.61
C VAL A 104 9.63 -19.62 -9.46
N LYS A 105 10.53 -19.20 -10.34
CA LYS A 105 10.22 -18.17 -11.34
C LYS A 105 9.18 -18.70 -12.32
N ASN A 106 8.16 -17.89 -12.59
CA ASN A 106 7.14 -18.22 -13.57
C ASN A 106 7.63 -17.85 -14.98
N ASP A 107 7.64 -18.83 -15.88
CA ASP A 107 8.13 -18.69 -17.27
C ASP A 107 7.06 -18.16 -18.24
N GLU A 108 5.85 -17.91 -17.77
CA GLU A 108 4.78 -17.35 -18.59
C GLU A 108 5.19 -15.99 -19.18
N ALA A 109 5.15 -15.91 -20.52
CA ALA A 109 5.71 -14.79 -21.25
C ALA A 109 5.08 -13.44 -20.87
N SER A 110 3.78 -13.45 -20.52
CA SER A 110 3.03 -12.25 -20.14
C SER A 110 3.47 -11.61 -18.82
N ILE A 111 4.11 -12.37 -17.93
CA ILE A 111 4.54 -11.92 -16.60
C ILE A 111 6.05 -12.12 -16.36
N SER A 112 6.82 -12.38 -17.42
CA SER A 112 8.22 -12.79 -17.33
C SER A 112 9.25 -11.67 -17.09
N MET A 113 8.87 -10.40 -17.30
CA MET A 113 9.77 -9.25 -17.21
C MET A 113 9.76 -8.54 -15.86
N SER A 114 8.67 -7.86 -15.51
CA SER A 114 8.55 -7.13 -14.24
C SER A 114 7.10 -7.02 -13.84
N ALA A 115 6.79 -7.48 -12.63
CA ALA A 115 5.48 -7.35 -12.02
C ALA A 115 5.57 -6.35 -10.87
N ASN A 116 4.91 -5.21 -11.07
CA ASN A 116 4.95 -4.07 -10.13
C ASN A 116 3.93 -4.26 -9.00
N SER A 117 2.83 -4.94 -9.27
CA SER A 117 1.74 -5.13 -8.31
C SER A 117 1.06 -6.47 -8.54
N ILE A 118 0.69 -7.13 -7.46
CA ILE A 118 -0.11 -8.36 -7.46
C ILE A 118 -1.23 -8.17 -6.45
N PHE A 119 -2.46 -8.45 -6.87
CA PHE A 119 -3.68 -8.16 -6.13
C PHE A 119 -4.66 -9.32 -6.28
N VAL A 120 -5.40 -9.64 -5.22
CA VAL A 120 -6.52 -10.59 -5.28
C VAL A 120 -7.83 -9.85 -5.05
N ASP A 121 -8.79 -10.03 -5.95
CA ASP A 121 -10.11 -9.43 -5.80
C ASP A 121 -11.04 -10.24 -4.88
N SER A 122 -12.22 -9.67 -4.59
CA SER A 122 -13.24 -10.28 -3.74
C SER A 122 -13.78 -11.60 -4.28
N LYS A 123 -13.62 -11.87 -5.58
CA LYS A 123 -14.00 -13.12 -6.26
C LYS A 123 -12.89 -14.16 -6.21
N GLY A 124 -11.73 -13.83 -5.67
CA GLY A 124 -10.56 -14.72 -5.59
C GLY A 124 -9.74 -14.77 -6.88
N GLN A 125 -9.89 -13.78 -7.76
CA GLN A 125 -9.08 -13.71 -8.98
C GLN A 125 -7.78 -12.95 -8.71
N VAL A 126 -6.66 -13.48 -9.22
CA VAL A 126 -5.36 -12.85 -9.05
C VAL A 126 -5.06 -11.97 -10.26
N TRP A 127 -4.81 -10.70 -10.00
CA TRP A 127 -4.47 -9.66 -10.97
C TRP A 127 -3.00 -9.27 -10.80
N ILE A 128 -2.29 -9.21 -11.92
CA ILE A 128 -0.86 -8.89 -11.97
C ILE A 128 -0.69 -7.68 -12.87
N GLY A 129 -0.11 -6.62 -12.30
CA GLY A 129 0.27 -5.41 -13.00
C GLY A 129 1.72 -5.47 -13.44
N THR A 130 1.98 -5.23 -14.72
CA THR A 130 3.32 -5.37 -15.32
C THR A 130 3.91 -4.04 -15.76
N TRP A 131 5.22 -3.99 -16.01
CA TRP A 131 5.91 -2.76 -16.46
C TRP A 131 5.65 -2.40 -17.94
N ASN A 132 5.21 -3.35 -18.79
CA ASN A 132 4.97 -3.05 -20.22
C ASN A 132 4.09 -4.10 -20.95
N LYS A 133 3.46 -5.02 -20.22
CA LYS A 133 2.59 -6.06 -20.80
C LYS A 133 1.13 -5.86 -20.39
N GLY A 134 0.82 -4.73 -19.77
CA GLY A 134 -0.50 -4.40 -19.29
C GLY A 134 -0.87 -5.17 -18.02
N LEU A 135 -2.16 -5.45 -17.93
CA LEU A 135 -2.80 -6.14 -16.83
C LEU A 135 -2.97 -7.62 -17.19
N VAL A 136 -2.55 -8.52 -16.30
CA VAL A 136 -2.72 -9.95 -16.47
C VAL A 136 -3.66 -10.48 -15.39
N LEU A 137 -4.71 -11.17 -15.81
CA LEU A 137 -5.63 -11.90 -14.94
C LEU A 137 -5.26 -13.38 -14.97
N LEU A 138 -4.96 -13.94 -13.80
CA LEU A 138 -4.84 -15.38 -13.60
C LEU A 138 -6.22 -15.96 -13.25
N ASP A 139 -6.77 -16.72 -14.19
CA ASP A 139 -8.06 -17.39 -14.09
C ASP A 139 -7.84 -18.90 -14.05
N GLY A 140 -7.70 -19.45 -12.84
CA GLY A 140 -7.20 -20.80 -12.64
C GLY A 140 -5.75 -20.94 -13.12
N SER A 141 -5.52 -21.73 -14.17
CA SER A 141 -4.20 -21.86 -14.81
C SER A 141 -4.02 -21.00 -16.06
N ALA A 142 -5.04 -20.25 -16.48
CA ALA A 142 -5.02 -19.47 -17.70
C ALA A 142 -4.65 -18.00 -17.42
N TYR A 143 -3.76 -17.44 -18.25
CA TYR A 143 -3.40 -16.03 -18.21
C TYR A 143 -4.17 -15.25 -19.29
N LYS A 144 -4.93 -14.24 -18.86
CA LYS A 144 -5.66 -13.31 -19.74
C LYS A 144 -5.01 -11.95 -19.69
N ASN A 145 -4.57 -11.45 -20.86
CA ASN A 145 -3.85 -10.19 -20.97
C ASN A 145 -4.76 -9.07 -21.47
N TYR A 146 -4.75 -7.97 -20.73
CA TYR A 146 -5.44 -6.73 -21.05
C TYR A 146 -4.39 -5.65 -21.27
N THR A 147 -4.40 -5.06 -22.46
CA THR A 147 -3.45 -4.07 -22.95
C THR A 147 -4.20 -2.89 -23.53
N THR A 148 -3.51 -1.80 -23.80
CA THR A 148 -4.07 -0.64 -24.53
C THR A 148 -4.57 -0.97 -25.94
N HIS A 149 -4.24 -2.14 -26.50
CA HIS A 149 -4.72 -2.57 -27.82
C HIS A 149 -6.08 -3.27 -27.79
N ASN A 150 -6.42 -3.94 -26.69
CA ASN A 150 -7.65 -4.73 -26.57
C ASN A 150 -8.58 -4.24 -25.43
N THR A 151 -8.15 -3.23 -24.68
CA THR A 151 -8.91 -2.56 -23.62
C THR A 151 -8.68 -1.05 -23.65
N THR A 152 -9.36 -0.33 -22.77
CA THR A 152 -9.26 1.13 -22.61
C THR A 152 -8.43 1.54 -21.38
N ILE A 153 -7.63 0.61 -20.82
CA ILE A 153 -6.67 0.96 -19.78
C ILE A 153 -5.74 2.07 -20.27
N GLY A 154 -5.35 2.97 -19.37
CA GLY A 154 -4.60 4.17 -19.75
C GLY A 154 -3.20 3.90 -20.30
N ASP A 155 -2.53 2.85 -19.81
CA ASP A 155 -1.17 2.49 -20.19
C ASP A 155 -0.90 0.99 -19.92
N ASN A 156 0.16 0.44 -20.53
CA ASN A 156 0.61 -0.93 -20.30
C ASN A 156 1.55 -1.08 -19.09
N THR A 157 1.93 0.04 -18.44
CA THR A 157 2.64 0.06 -17.16
C THR A 157 1.63 0.16 -16.03
N ILE A 158 1.31 -0.96 -15.41
CA ILE A 158 0.35 -1.01 -14.30
C ILE A 158 1.12 -0.95 -12.99
N THR A 159 0.73 -0.01 -12.13
CA THR A 159 1.49 0.33 -10.91
C THR A 159 0.81 -0.15 -9.64
N CYS A 160 -0.52 -0.14 -9.59
CA CYS A 160 -1.26 -0.48 -8.38
C CYS A 160 -2.73 -0.85 -8.70
N PHE A 161 -3.36 -1.51 -7.72
CA PHE A 161 -4.76 -1.89 -7.77
C PHE A 161 -5.48 -1.50 -6.50
N ALA A 162 -6.78 -1.34 -6.60
CA ALA A 162 -7.70 -1.40 -5.46
C ALA A 162 -9.05 -1.93 -5.93
N GLU A 163 -9.80 -2.55 -5.02
CA GLU A 163 -11.18 -2.91 -5.28
C GLU A 163 -12.08 -2.09 -4.37
N ASP A 164 -13.14 -1.51 -4.94
CA ASP A 164 -14.16 -0.86 -4.14
C ASP A 164 -15.24 -1.84 -3.68
N LYS A 165 -16.07 -1.43 -2.71
CA LYS A 165 -17.10 -2.32 -2.15
C LYS A 165 -18.23 -2.71 -3.11
N GLN A 166 -18.24 -2.17 -4.34
CA GLN A 166 -19.11 -2.63 -5.42
C GLN A 166 -18.42 -3.71 -6.28
N SER A 167 -17.29 -4.24 -5.81
CA SER A 167 -16.44 -5.22 -6.52
C SER A 167 -15.95 -4.71 -7.88
N ARG A 168 -15.73 -3.40 -7.99
CA ARG A 168 -15.12 -2.78 -9.17
C ARG A 168 -13.63 -2.62 -8.93
N ILE A 169 -12.84 -2.90 -9.96
CA ILE A 169 -11.39 -2.85 -9.90
C ILE A 169 -10.90 -1.50 -10.41
N TRP A 170 -10.15 -0.80 -9.58
CA TRP A 170 -9.41 0.40 -9.93
C TRP A 170 -7.97 0.01 -10.26
N VAL A 171 -7.50 0.44 -11.43
CA VAL A 171 -6.18 0.11 -11.98
C VAL A 171 -5.41 1.39 -12.19
N GLY A 172 -4.35 1.61 -11.41
CA GLY A 172 -3.44 2.74 -11.57
C GLY A 172 -2.39 2.45 -12.63
N SER A 173 -2.08 3.45 -13.46
CA SER A 173 -1.01 3.39 -14.45
C SER A 173 -0.24 4.72 -14.52
N LEU A 174 0.70 4.84 -15.46
CA LEU A 174 1.39 6.10 -15.74
C LEU A 174 0.57 7.08 -16.60
N GLN A 175 -0.67 6.72 -16.96
CA GLN A 175 -1.56 7.54 -17.79
C GLN A 175 -2.94 7.75 -17.14
N GLY A 176 -3.00 7.67 -15.82
CA GLY A 176 -4.20 7.86 -15.02
C GLY A 176 -4.70 6.58 -14.35
N VAL A 177 -5.96 6.60 -13.93
CA VAL A 177 -6.62 5.48 -13.26
C VAL A 177 -7.79 4.97 -14.09
N SER A 178 -7.83 3.66 -14.32
CA SER A 178 -8.90 2.98 -15.06
C SER A 178 -9.83 2.27 -14.09
N LEU A 179 -11.14 2.44 -14.23
CA LEU A 179 -12.16 1.74 -13.46
C LEU A 179 -12.78 0.64 -14.32
N PHE A 180 -12.67 -0.61 -13.86
CA PHE A 180 -13.29 -1.79 -14.45
C PHE A 180 -14.50 -2.23 -13.61
N ASP A 181 -15.71 -2.10 -14.14
CA ASP A 181 -16.95 -2.50 -13.46
C ASP A 181 -17.52 -3.85 -13.95
N GLY A 182 -16.79 -4.56 -14.80
CA GLY A 182 -17.21 -5.82 -15.43
C GLY A 182 -18.11 -5.67 -16.66
N ARG A 183 -18.50 -4.45 -17.03
CA ARG A 183 -19.31 -4.14 -18.23
C ARG A 183 -18.68 -3.03 -19.08
N LYS A 184 -18.12 -2.03 -18.41
CA LYS A 184 -17.56 -0.82 -18.98
C LYS A 184 -16.26 -0.48 -18.26
N GLU A 185 -15.36 0.06 -19.04
CA GLU A 185 -14.13 0.65 -18.57
C GLU A 185 -14.22 2.18 -18.66
N THR A 186 -13.72 2.88 -17.64
CA THR A 186 -13.63 4.34 -17.64
C THR A 186 -12.24 4.77 -17.22
N LEU A 187 -11.56 5.53 -18.07
CA LEU A 187 -10.25 6.11 -17.78
C LEU A 187 -10.40 7.54 -17.26
N TYR A 188 -9.81 7.81 -16.10
CA TYR A 188 -9.65 9.16 -15.54
C TYR A 188 -8.17 9.58 -15.62
N ASN A 189 -7.91 10.74 -16.19
CA ASN A 189 -6.58 11.35 -16.32
C ASN A 189 -6.67 12.88 -16.19
N ILE A 190 -5.55 13.59 -16.24
CA ILE A 190 -5.54 15.06 -16.09
C ILE A 190 -6.34 15.82 -17.16
N LYS A 191 -6.66 15.19 -18.30
CA LYS A 191 -7.39 15.84 -19.40
C LYS A 191 -8.91 15.77 -19.21
N ASN A 192 -9.41 14.81 -18.44
CA ASN A 192 -10.84 14.55 -18.30
C ASN A 192 -11.33 14.47 -16.84
N SER A 193 -10.45 14.74 -15.88
CA SER A 193 -10.73 14.68 -14.44
C SER A 193 -9.90 15.73 -13.70
N ALA A 194 -10.11 15.84 -12.38
CA ALA A 194 -9.32 16.72 -11.53
C ALA A 194 -8.06 16.04 -10.95
N LEU A 195 -7.64 14.90 -11.50
CA LEU A 195 -6.40 14.25 -11.07
C LEU A 195 -5.22 15.23 -11.11
N PRO A 196 -4.38 15.27 -10.06
CA PRO A 196 -3.24 16.19 -10.02
C PRO A 196 -2.06 15.71 -10.88
N SER A 197 -1.98 14.41 -11.18
CA SER A 197 -1.02 13.82 -12.13
C SER A 197 -1.59 12.55 -12.75
N ASN A 198 -1.05 12.18 -13.92
CA ASN A 198 -1.31 10.90 -14.58
C ASN A 198 -0.52 9.75 -13.94
N ASP A 199 0.59 10.05 -13.27
CA ASP A 199 1.44 9.03 -12.66
C ASP A 199 0.80 8.58 -11.35
N ILE A 200 0.08 7.46 -11.40
CA ILE A 200 -0.58 6.87 -10.24
C ILE A 200 0.37 5.90 -9.56
N TYR A 201 0.57 6.05 -8.25
CA TYR A 201 1.47 5.19 -7.47
C TYR A 201 0.76 4.37 -6.40
N ALA A 202 -0.39 4.86 -5.90
CA ALA A 202 -1.12 4.16 -4.86
C ALA A 202 -2.63 4.35 -5.00
N LEU A 203 -3.38 3.33 -4.62
CA LEU A 203 -4.83 3.36 -4.52
C LEU A 203 -5.24 2.81 -3.16
N ALA A 204 -6.24 3.41 -2.53
CA ALA A 204 -6.84 2.87 -1.31
C ALA A 204 -8.35 3.13 -1.27
N THR A 205 -9.10 2.06 -1.05
CA THR A 205 -10.56 2.11 -0.91
C THR A 205 -10.93 2.56 0.50
N ASP A 206 -11.86 3.51 0.58
CA ASP A 206 -12.51 3.92 1.83
C ASP A 206 -13.94 3.34 1.90
N THR A 207 -14.96 4.17 2.11
CA THR A 207 -16.38 3.79 2.05
C THR A 207 -16.80 3.40 0.62
N ASP A 208 -18.02 2.86 0.46
CA ASP A 208 -18.48 2.12 -0.72
C ASP A 208 -18.35 2.82 -2.09
N LYS A 209 -18.08 4.13 -2.12
CA LYS A 209 -17.96 4.95 -3.32
C LYS A 209 -16.74 5.86 -3.33
N SER A 210 -15.88 5.77 -2.32
CA SER A 210 -14.74 6.65 -2.11
C SER A 210 -13.45 5.89 -2.38
N ILE A 211 -12.64 6.40 -3.32
CA ILE A 211 -11.30 5.89 -3.61
C ILE A 211 -10.30 7.04 -3.41
N TRP A 212 -9.22 6.74 -2.72
CA TRP A 212 -8.05 7.60 -2.59
C TRP A 212 -7.02 7.22 -3.64
N ILE A 213 -6.49 8.22 -4.32
CA ILE A 213 -5.59 8.07 -5.46
C ILE A 213 -4.34 8.89 -5.17
N GLY A 214 -3.25 8.20 -4.90
CA GLY A 214 -1.93 8.76 -4.68
C GLY A 214 -1.21 8.91 -6.01
N THR A 215 -0.75 10.12 -6.31
CA THR A 215 -0.08 10.43 -7.57
C THR A 215 1.31 11.03 -7.33
N ALA A 216 2.07 11.24 -8.40
CA ALA A 216 3.35 11.96 -8.33
C ALA A 216 3.23 13.42 -7.87
N CYS A 217 2.06 14.06 -8.02
CA CYS A 217 1.87 15.51 -7.79
C CYS A 217 0.71 15.86 -6.84
N GLY A 218 0.20 14.90 -6.08
CA GLY A 218 -0.78 15.14 -5.03
C GLY A 218 -1.64 13.93 -4.73
N LEU A 219 -2.56 14.11 -3.79
CA LEU A 219 -3.57 13.13 -3.40
C LEU A 219 -4.93 13.56 -3.96
N ALA A 220 -5.63 12.64 -4.61
CA ALA A 220 -7.02 12.84 -5.02
C ALA A 220 -7.95 11.91 -4.24
N ASN A 221 -9.13 12.41 -3.90
CA ASN A 221 -10.26 11.60 -3.45
C ASN A 221 -11.36 11.69 -4.51
N TYR A 222 -11.74 10.54 -5.06
CA TYR A 222 -12.90 10.43 -5.92
C TYR A 222 -14.05 9.81 -5.13
N ASN A 223 -15.18 10.52 -5.07
CA ASN A 223 -16.39 10.05 -4.43
C ASN A 223 -17.62 10.35 -5.31
N ASN A 224 -18.18 9.30 -5.90
CA ASN A 224 -19.42 9.35 -6.69
C ASN A 224 -19.47 10.50 -7.72
N GLY A 225 -18.44 10.59 -8.57
CA GLY A 225 -18.36 11.61 -9.62
C GLY A 225 -17.71 12.93 -9.19
N LYS A 226 -17.47 13.12 -7.88
CA LYS A 226 -16.83 14.33 -7.33
C LYS A 226 -15.37 14.07 -7.01
N TRP A 227 -14.54 15.07 -7.27
CA TRP A 227 -13.12 15.03 -6.99
C TRP A 227 -12.77 16.07 -5.92
N LYS A 228 -11.93 15.68 -4.96
CA LYS A 228 -11.29 16.60 -4.00
C LYS A 228 -9.79 16.35 -4.00
N ILE A 229 -9.00 17.41 -4.15
CA ILE A 229 -7.55 17.34 -4.35
C ILE A 229 -6.84 17.95 -3.16
N TYR A 230 -5.77 17.29 -2.73
CA TYR A 230 -4.91 17.68 -1.63
C TYR A 230 -3.47 17.75 -2.12
N GLY A 231 -2.83 18.90 -1.90
CA GLY A 231 -1.43 19.15 -2.15
C GLY A 231 -0.81 19.94 -1.00
N THR A 232 0.50 20.12 -1.02
CA THR A 232 1.23 20.89 0.01
C THR A 232 0.87 22.37 0.03
N ASP A 233 0.26 22.88 -1.03
CA ASP A 233 -0.21 24.26 -1.20
C ASP A 233 -1.58 24.51 -0.55
N ASN A 234 -2.39 23.46 -0.37
CA ASN A 234 -3.76 23.56 0.13
C ASN A 234 -4.07 22.67 1.35
N SER A 235 -3.10 21.88 1.80
CA SER A 235 -3.25 20.96 2.93
C SER A 235 -1.91 20.71 3.65
N PRO A 236 -1.93 20.25 4.91
CA PRO A 236 -0.71 19.91 5.67
C PRO A 236 0.03 18.64 5.22
N LEU A 237 -0.14 18.20 3.96
CA LEU A 237 0.62 17.07 3.42
C LEU A 237 2.12 17.36 3.45
N LEU A 238 2.93 16.33 3.75
CA LEU A 238 4.39 16.45 3.83
C LEU A 238 5.05 16.55 2.44
N SER A 239 4.40 16.03 1.41
CA SER A 239 4.88 16.03 0.03
C SER A 239 3.73 15.79 -0.94
N ASN A 240 3.89 16.25 -2.18
CA ASN A 240 2.97 15.95 -3.29
C ASN A 240 3.24 14.57 -3.91
N THR A 241 4.40 13.96 -3.67
CA THR A 241 4.69 12.61 -4.17
C THR A 241 4.14 11.57 -3.19
N ILE A 242 2.98 11.02 -3.52
CA ILE A 242 2.29 10.02 -2.70
C ILE A 242 2.71 8.63 -3.14
N LEU A 243 3.37 7.89 -2.26
CA LEU A 243 3.97 6.58 -2.59
C LEU A 243 3.11 5.40 -2.16
N SER A 244 2.36 5.55 -1.08
CA SER A 244 1.55 4.48 -0.50
C SER A 244 0.34 5.04 0.23
N LEU A 245 -0.73 4.27 0.25
CA LEU A 245 -2.00 4.63 0.88
C LEU A 245 -2.57 3.41 1.60
N ALA A 246 -3.16 3.62 2.76
CA ALA A 246 -4.00 2.63 3.42
C ALA A 246 -5.11 3.33 4.21
N VAL A 247 -6.27 2.70 4.31
CA VAL A 247 -7.36 3.15 5.20
C VAL A 247 -7.49 2.13 6.33
N ASP A 248 -7.49 2.61 7.56
CA ASP A 248 -7.64 1.73 8.73
C ASP A 248 -9.11 1.48 9.11
N SER A 249 -9.32 0.59 10.10
CA SER A 249 -10.65 0.22 10.60
C SER A 249 -11.43 1.39 11.22
N LYS A 250 -10.76 2.49 11.55
CA LYS A 250 -11.36 3.72 12.11
C LYS A 250 -11.67 4.77 11.02
N GLY A 251 -11.45 4.43 9.75
CA GLY A 251 -11.63 5.32 8.61
C GLY A 251 -10.57 6.43 8.54
N ILE A 252 -9.40 6.23 9.14
CA ILE A 252 -8.27 7.15 9.00
C ILE A 252 -7.51 6.74 7.74
N LEU A 253 -7.28 7.71 6.86
CA LEU A 253 -6.40 7.53 5.72
C LEU A 253 -4.95 7.78 6.18
N TRP A 254 -4.08 6.81 5.91
CA TRP A 254 -2.65 6.91 6.09
C TRP A 254 -1.98 7.15 4.75
N VAL A 255 -1.27 8.27 4.66
CA VAL A 255 -0.64 8.76 3.43
C VAL A 255 0.87 8.71 3.57
N GLY A 256 1.48 7.72 2.91
CA GLY A 256 2.93 7.57 2.83
C GLY A 256 3.50 8.40 1.68
N THR A 257 4.54 9.17 1.97
CA THR A 257 5.22 10.03 0.98
C THR A 257 6.73 9.79 1.00
N ASN A 258 7.47 10.51 0.15
CA ASN A 258 8.93 10.57 0.25
C ASN A 258 9.47 11.47 1.37
N LYS A 259 8.60 12.07 2.21
CA LYS A 259 8.98 12.99 3.30
C LYS A 259 8.33 12.66 4.65
N GLY A 260 7.75 11.47 4.79
CA GLY A 260 7.11 10.95 6.00
C GLY A 260 5.70 10.47 5.73
N ILE A 261 4.96 10.22 6.82
CA ILE A 261 3.58 9.69 6.78
C ILE A 261 2.60 10.70 7.41
N THR A 262 1.42 10.85 6.81
CA THR A 262 0.34 11.72 7.34
C THR A 262 -0.95 10.93 7.53
N ALA A 263 -1.52 10.98 8.73
CA ALA A 263 -2.86 10.49 9.04
C ALA A 263 -3.89 11.58 8.76
N ILE A 264 -5.00 11.22 8.09
CA ILE A 264 -6.08 12.14 7.70
C ILE A 264 -7.42 11.58 8.15
N LYS A 265 -8.21 12.38 8.88
CA LYS A 265 -9.61 12.09 9.20
C LYS A 265 -10.45 13.35 9.08
N GLY A 266 -11.30 13.41 8.05
CA GLY A 266 -12.04 14.63 7.72
C GLY A 266 -11.09 15.78 7.37
N ASN A 267 -11.08 16.83 8.20
CA ASN A 267 -10.17 17.97 8.05
C ASN A 267 -8.99 17.93 9.04
N CYS A 268 -8.86 16.87 9.83
CA CYS A 268 -7.76 16.71 10.78
C CYS A 268 -6.59 15.99 10.11
N PHE A 269 -5.39 16.53 10.30
CA PHE A 269 -4.13 16.00 9.76
C PHE A 269 -3.14 15.83 10.90
N ARG A 270 -2.41 14.72 10.92
CA ARG A 270 -1.29 14.51 11.83
C ARG A 270 -0.14 13.83 11.11
N SER A 271 1.04 14.43 11.15
CA SER A 271 2.18 14.03 10.34
C SER A 271 3.35 13.56 11.18
N PHE A 272 4.02 12.51 10.72
CA PHE A 272 5.15 11.88 11.40
C PHE A 272 6.35 11.80 10.46
N THR A 273 7.50 12.24 10.98
CA THR A 273 8.81 12.24 10.33
C THR A 273 9.86 11.78 11.33
N THR A 274 11.07 11.53 10.85
CA THR A 274 12.24 11.27 11.71
C THR A 274 12.62 12.45 12.62
N GLN A 275 12.08 13.65 12.36
CA GLN A 275 12.39 14.86 13.15
C GLN A 275 11.41 15.09 14.30
N ASN A 276 10.16 14.63 14.17
CA ASN A 276 9.09 14.88 15.15
C ASN A 276 8.54 13.59 15.80
N SER A 277 9.09 12.44 15.44
CA SER A 277 8.71 11.13 15.95
C SER A 277 9.91 10.19 15.91
N ASN A 278 9.76 8.97 16.46
CA ASN A 278 10.78 7.92 16.39
C ASN A 278 10.64 7.02 15.14
N LEU A 279 10.00 7.50 14.07
CA LEU A 279 9.97 6.83 12.78
C LEU A 279 11.40 6.62 12.25
N ILE A 280 11.70 5.46 11.66
CA ILE A 280 13.07 5.12 11.24
C ILE A 280 13.51 5.81 9.93
N ASP A 281 12.58 6.12 9.03
CA ASP A 281 12.86 6.72 7.73
C ASP A 281 11.65 7.51 7.22
N ASN A 282 11.91 8.58 6.45
CA ASN A 282 10.89 9.44 5.86
C ASN A 282 10.38 8.94 4.51
N ARG A 283 11.09 8.01 3.84
CA ARG A 283 10.59 7.44 2.59
C ARG A 283 9.67 6.26 2.87
N ILE A 284 8.36 6.50 2.76
CA ILE A 284 7.34 5.50 3.05
C ILE A 284 7.01 4.72 1.78
N GLN A 285 7.57 3.52 1.64
CA GLN A 285 7.45 2.72 0.43
C GLN A 285 6.13 1.95 0.37
N THR A 286 5.66 1.43 1.50
CA THR A 286 4.43 0.64 1.56
C THR A 286 3.77 0.76 2.93
N ILE A 287 2.44 0.58 2.97
CA ILE A 287 1.65 0.62 4.19
C ILE A 287 0.70 -0.58 4.20
N GLY A 288 0.71 -1.33 5.29
CA GLY A 288 -0.25 -2.40 5.58
C GLY A 288 -1.04 -2.11 6.84
N VAL A 289 -2.30 -2.54 6.89
CA VAL A 289 -3.12 -2.50 8.11
C VAL A 289 -3.61 -3.90 8.42
N HIS A 290 -3.34 -4.37 9.63
CA HIS A 290 -3.79 -5.68 10.09
C HIS A 290 -3.93 -5.70 11.61
N ALA A 291 -5.00 -6.31 12.12
CA ALA A 291 -5.25 -6.52 13.55
C ALA A 291 -4.99 -5.28 14.44
N ASP A 292 -5.57 -4.13 14.09
CA ASP A 292 -5.39 -2.83 14.77
C ASP A 292 -3.95 -2.32 14.82
N LYS A 293 -3.09 -2.76 13.91
CA LYS A 293 -1.75 -2.23 13.73
C LYS A 293 -1.58 -1.65 12.33
N LEU A 294 -0.85 -0.55 12.25
CA LEU A 294 -0.33 0.02 11.02
C LEU A 294 1.11 -0.43 10.87
N TYR A 295 1.43 -0.98 9.71
CA TYR A 295 2.76 -1.44 9.32
C TYR A 295 3.26 -0.55 8.20
N VAL A 296 4.44 0.03 8.37
CA VAL A 296 5.02 1.03 7.48
C VAL A 296 6.38 0.52 7.01
N GLY A 297 6.46 0.13 5.75
CA GLY A 297 7.69 -0.31 5.11
C GLY A 297 8.51 0.88 4.62
N THR A 298 9.81 0.87 4.94
CA THR A 298 10.77 1.91 4.58
C THR A 298 12.07 1.29 4.08
N GLN A 299 13.02 2.12 3.64
CA GLN A 299 14.33 1.62 3.18
C GLN A 299 15.20 1.06 4.31
N LEU A 300 14.87 1.44 5.56
CA LEU A 300 15.65 1.11 6.75
C LEU A 300 14.95 0.10 7.65
N GLY A 301 13.77 -0.39 7.27
CA GLY A 301 13.04 -1.43 8.00
C GLY A 301 11.56 -1.15 8.10
N LEU A 302 10.94 -1.84 9.06
CA LEU A 302 9.51 -1.81 9.32
C LEU A 302 9.23 -0.96 10.56
N ALA A 303 8.32 0.01 10.44
CA ALA A 303 7.78 0.76 11.56
C ALA A 303 6.33 0.34 11.83
N ILE A 304 6.01 0.03 13.08
CA ILE A 304 4.70 -0.50 13.49
C ILE A 304 4.07 0.46 14.50
N LEU A 305 2.82 0.83 14.28
CA LEU A 305 2.03 1.65 15.20
C LEU A 305 0.80 0.89 15.67
N ASP A 306 0.59 0.83 16.98
CA ASP A 306 -0.65 0.33 17.58
C ASP A 306 -1.77 1.37 17.40
N LEU A 307 -2.73 1.06 16.55
CA LEU A 307 -3.84 1.94 16.24
C LEU A 307 -4.81 2.11 17.42
N LYS A 308 -4.83 1.21 18.41
CA LYS A 308 -5.65 1.39 19.63
C LYS A 308 -5.18 2.58 20.45
N SER A 309 -3.87 2.79 20.49
CA SER A 309 -3.25 3.94 21.16
C SER A 309 -3.36 5.24 20.36
N PHE A 310 -3.69 5.15 19.07
CA PHE A 310 -3.77 6.30 18.18
C PHE A 310 -5.18 6.91 18.10
N SER A 311 -5.24 8.22 18.33
CA SER A 311 -6.43 9.06 18.12
C SER A 311 -6.03 10.50 17.77
N PHE A 312 -6.94 11.21 17.10
CA PHE A 312 -6.78 12.63 16.75
C PHE A 312 -7.00 13.56 17.94
#